data_AF-A0A952TI34-F1
#
_entry.id   AF-A0A952TI34-F1
#
_cell.length_a   1.000
_cell.length_b   1.000
_cell.length_c   1.000
_cell.angle_alpha   90.00
_cell.angle_beta   90.00
_cell.angle_gamma   90.00
#
_symmetry.space_group_name_H-M   'P 1'
#
loop_
_entity.id
_entity.type
_entity.pdbx_description
1 polymer ?
#
loop_
_entity_poly.entity_id
_entity_poly.type
_entity_poly.pdbx_seq_one_letter_code
_entity_poly.pdbx_strand_id
1 'polypeptide(L)'
;MVGTIRTSRLLWGAFLALSLCSVSCSKMNEIPALDETGDETATDVGGDRGPASGSQKLLINQAMNLRQEKNGVLELRIELPAGTQVEVPSDYSTSHLDFRNSSGALERSSTGFVTPLKIISVPKDFESAFPATKIAEINQTAGGLFISASIVSAIEGVSGNFAALKPAELGAGFTKSFNANGKPKFSYTTSSTKRFGERINKGIDPNSMSNADRTKYQRIYEELKKAADRSVETKKSYLMMDQAAATQASINFEKTGTISPVGAWTIAVNATAVRHGFPNVPCAEFQSEMLRQAYQRAGYRLTDDFNKTKGNEVIWSSTAAVVNFSMALYKAGWVPWDSTKYRPLTGAFMMHGAGYTPGHTFIAAGDDGRYIVDNGAPQGRDLRKTSDSTIAMMFQVGVFFLPPGINPPVW
;
A
#
# COMPACT_ATOMS: atom_id res chain seq x y z
N MET A 1 -0.63 52.35 50.42
CA MET A 1 -2.02 51.83 50.51
C MET A 1 -1.99 50.44 49.89
N VAL A 2 -1.77 49.38 50.68
CA VAL A 2 -2.82 48.54 51.32
C VAL A 2 -3.86 48.08 50.28
N GLY A 3 -4.06 46.79 49.99
CA GLY A 3 -3.77 45.62 50.80
C GLY A 3 -3.72 44.29 50.05
N THR A 4 -3.05 43.38 50.74
CA THR A 4 -3.03 41.92 50.67
C THR A 4 -4.40 41.32 50.97
N ILE A 5 -4.65 40.08 50.52
CA ILE A 5 -4.96 38.91 51.38
C ILE A 5 -4.88 37.62 50.53
N ARG A 6 -4.02 36.71 51.00
CA ARG A 6 -4.07 35.26 50.77
C ARG A 6 -4.92 34.65 51.89
N THR A 7 -5.72 33.65 51.58
CA THR A 7 -6.04 32.58 52.54
C THR A 7 -5.91 31.23 51.87
N SER A 8 -5.42 30.30 52.67
CA SER A 8 -4.95 28.98 52.31
C SER A 8 -5.62 27.95 53.21
N ARG A 9 -5.84 26.76 52.64
CA ARG A 9 -5.60 25.43 53.25
C ARG A 9 -6.63 24.82 54.23
N LEU A 10 -6.74 23.47 54.08
CA LEU A 10 -6.85 22.43 55.12
C LEU A 10 -8.29 22.19 55.69
N LEU A 11 -8.84 20.99 55.96
CA LEU A 11 -8.36 19.62 56.24
C LEU A 11 -9.56 18.63 56.24
N TRP A 12 -9.25 17.34 56.00
CA TRP A 12 -9.88 16.11 56.57
C TRP A 12 -11.26 15.70 56.03
N GLY A 13 -11.62 14.42 55.92
CA GLY A 13 -11.06 13.15 56.42
C GLY A 13 -12.15 12.08 56.24
N ALA A 14 -11.73 10.82 56.11
CA ALA A 14 -12.47 9.68 55.56
C ALA A 14 -13.49 8.99 56.51
N PHE A 15 -14.17 7.97 55.95
CA PHE A 15 -14.95 6.85 56.50
C PHE A 15 -16.45 7.06 56.79
N LEU A 16 -17.39 6.10 56.63
CA LEU A 16 -17.59 4.83 55.88
C LEU A 16 -18.88 4.23 56.50
N ALA A 17 -19.89 3.83 55.72
CA ALA A 17 -20.89 2.76 55.99
C ALA A 17 -22.08 2.90 55.00
N LEU A 18 -22.15 2.17 53.88
CA LEU A 18 -22.65 0.79 53.67
C LEU A 18 -24.11 0.52 54.12
N SER A 19 -25.01 0.35 53.15
CA SER A 19 -25.98 -0.76 52.97
C SER A 19 -26.93 -0.42 51.80
N LEU A 20 -26.72 -0.98 50.59
CA LEU A 20 -27.41 -2.15 50.02
C LEU A 20 -28.92 -1.96 49.77
N CYS A 21 -29.28 -1.74 48.49
CA CYS A 21 -30.34 -2.48 47.82
C CYS A 21 -30.01 -2.61 46.33
N SER A 22 -30.18 -3.84 45.85
CA SER A 22 -29.72 -4.42 44.60
C SER A 22 -30.76 -4.33 43.47
N VAL A 23 -30.28 -4.64 42.25
CA VAL A 23 -30.98 -5.15 41.06
C VAL A 23 -31.54 -4.11 40.07
N SER A 24 -30.76 -3.83 39.02
CA SER A 24 -31.15 -4.29 37.67
C SER A 24 -30.00 -4.16 36.68
N CYS A 25 -29.80 -5.24 35.94
CA CYS A 25 -28.84 -5.41 34.85
C CYS A 25 -28.98 -4.32 33.79
N SER A 26 -27.87 -3.69 33.44
CA SER A 26 -27.37 -3.79 32.07
C SER A 26 -25.87 -3.54 32.08
N LYS A 27 -25.11 -4.56 31.68
CA LYS A 27 -23.80 -4.32 31.09
C LYS A 27 -24.10 -3.50 29.83
N MET A 28 -23.92 -2.18 29.89
CA MET A 28 -23.55 -1.46 28.68
C MET A 28 -22.22 -2.08 28.26
N ASN A 29 -22.29 -2.97 27.27
CA ASN A 29 -21.12 -3.31 26.48
C ASN A 29 -20.58 -1.97 25.99
N GLU A 30 -19.46 -1.52 26.57
CA GLU A 30 -18.61 -0.56 25.91
C GLU A 30 -18.35 -1.15 24.53
N ILE A 31 -18.93 -0.52 23.51
CA ILE A 31 -18.62 -0.82 22.13
C ILE A 31 -17.10 -0.59 22.05
N PRO A 32 -16.29 -1.61 21.70
CA PRO A 32 -14.86 -1.40 21.48
C PRO A 32 -14.71 -0.20 20.55
N ALA A 33 -13.72 0.66 20.79
CA ALA A 33 -13.42 1.72 19.84
C ALA A 33 -13.32 1.10 18.43
N LEU A 34 -14.07 1.65 17.46
CA LEU A 34 -14.09 1.21 16.07
C LEU A 34 -12.64 1.06 15.59
N ASP A 35 -12.24 -0.16 15.23
CA ASP A 35 -10.91 -0.40 14.68
C ASP A 35 -10.88 0.17 13.24
N GLU A 36 -10.19 1.31 13.09
CA GLU A 36 -9.99 2.02 11.83
C GLU A 36 -8.49 2.07 11.46
N THR A 37 -7.69 1.22 12.09
CA THR A 37 -6.23 1.29 11.98
C THR A 37 -5.74 0.91 10.59
N GLY A 38 -6.45 0.05 9.86
CA GLY A 38 -5.96 -0.52 8.61
C GLY A 38 -5.05 -1.74 8.82
N ASP A 39 -4.96 -2.26 10.06
CA ASP A 39 -4.14 -3.41 10.44
C ASP A 39 -4.96 -4.72 10.46
N GLU A 40 -6.13 -4.70 9.81
CA GLU A 40 -7.07 -5.80 9.90
C GLU A 40 -6.62 -7.03 9.12
N THR A 41 -6.78 -8.22 9.69
CA THR A 41 -6.34 -9.45 9.06
C THR A 41 -7.50 -10.40 8.78
N ALA A 42 -7.33 -11.24 7.75
CA ALA A 42 -8.25 -12.31 7.43
C ALA A 42 -7.49 -13.59 7.11
N THR A 43 -8.18 -14.72 7.23
CA THR A 43 -7.64 -16.05 6.95
C THR A 43 -8.51 -16.76 5.92
N ASP A 44 -7.90 -17.45 4.96
CA ASP A 44 -8.64 -18.31 4.03
C ASP A 44 -9.33 -19.44 4.81
N VAL A 45 -10.64 -19.64 4.59
CA VAL A 45 -11.46 -20.63 5.31
C VAL A 45 -11.23 -22.05 4.78
N GLY A 46 -10.61 -22.20 3.62
CA GLY A 46 -10.39 -23.51 3.00
C GLY A 46 -11.67 -24.10 2.40
N GLY A 47 -11.56 -24.55 1.16
CA GLY A 47 -12.61 -25.16 0.33
C GLY A 47 -11.99 -25.50 -1.03
N ASP A 48 -12.61 -26.39 -1.82
CA ASP A 48 -12.03 -26.94 -3.06
C ASP A 48 -11.35 -25.86 -3.91
N ARG A 49 -10.01 -25.82 -3.83
CA ARG A 49 -9.14 -25.02 -4.69
C ARG A 49 -9.05 -25.71 -6.04
N GLY A 50 -10.17 -25.76 -6.74
CA GLY A 50 -10.15 -25.97 -8.18
C GLY A 50 -9.60 -24.70 -8.84
N PRO A 51 -8.93 -24.79 -10.00
CA PRO A 51 -8.45 -23.63 -10.78
C PRO A 51 -9.56 -22.66 -11.25
N ALA A 52 -10.80 -22.83 -10.77
CA ALA A 52 -12.03 -22.29 -11.32
C ALA A 52 -13.04 -21.77 -10.27
N SER A 53 -12.71 -21.66 -8.97
CA SER A 53 -13.64 -20.99 -8.04
C SER A 53 -13.56 -19.47 -8.25
N GLY A 54 -14.60 -18.88 -8.84
CA GLY A 54 -14.70 -17.44 -9.12
C GLY A 54 -14.83 -16.55 -7.88
N SER A 55 -14.68 -17.09 -6.67
CA SER A 55 -14.70 -16.36 -5.40
C SER A 55 -13.89 -17.10 -4.33
N GLN A 56 -13.47 -16.35 -3.31
CA GLN A 56 -12.74 -16.84 -2.15
C GLN A 56 -13.44 -16.45 -0.86
N LYS A 57 -13.49 -17.39 0.08
CA LYS A 57 -14.09 -17.18 1.40
C LYS A 57 -12.99 -16.89 2.41
N LEU A 58 -13.18 -15.82 3.17
CA LEU A 58 -12.25 -15.36 4.19
C LEU A 58 -12.95 -15.26 5.54
N LEU A 59 -12.28 -15.69 6.59
CA LEU A 59 -12.64 -15.44 7.97
C LEU A 59 -11.92 -14.17 8.42
N ILE A 60 -12.64 -13.13 8.83
CA ILE A 60 -12.00 -11.94 9.41
C ILE A 60 -11.54 -12.26 10.83
N ASN A 61 -10.29 -11.96 11.17
CA ASN A 61 -9.68 -12.37 12.44
C ASN A 61 -9.95 -11.37 13.58
N GLN A 62 -10.38 -10.16 13.23
CA GLN A 62 -10.74 -9.07 14.13
C GLN A 62 -12.00 -8.37 13.63
N ALA A 63 -12.54 -7.44 14.41
CA ALA A 63 -13.65 -6.63 13.95
C ALA A 63 -13.20 -5.77 12.76
N MET A 64 -14.05 -5.63 11.74
CA MET A 64 -13.71 -4.89 10.53
C MET A 64 -14.86 -4.02 10.06
N ASN A 65 -14.53 -2.81 9.64
CA ASN A 65 -15.50 -1.87 9.08
C ASN A 65 -15.82 -2.20 7.63
N LEU A 66 -17.10 -2.44 7.36
CA LEU A 66 -17.65 -2.39 6.01
C LEU A 66 -18.17 -1.01 5.71
N ARG A 67 -17.75 -0.52 4.54
CA ARG A 67 -18.08 0.81 4.06
C ARG A 67 -18.87 0.71 2.76
N GLN A 68 -19.61 1.77 2.47
CA GLN A 68 -20.33 1.96 1.22
C GLN A 68 -19.94 3.31 0.62
N GLU A 69 -19.90 3.39 -0.70
CA GLU A 69 -19.63 4.66 -1.37
C GLU A 69 -20.88 5.56 -1.39
N LYS A 70 -20.71 6.81 -0.95
CA LYS A 70 -21.68 7.89 -1.07
C LYS A 70 -20.98 9.14 -1.58
N ASN A 71 -21.33 9.58 -2.79
CA ASN A 71 -20.76 10.78 -3.41
C ASN A 71 -19.22 10.80 -3.43
N GLY A 72 -18.59 9.65 -3.72
CA GLY A 72 -17.13 9.52 -3.75
C GLY A 72 -16.44 9.42 -2.38
N VAL A 73 -17.20 9.27 -1.29
CA VAL A 73 -16.69 9.05 0.06
C VAL A 73 -17.20 7.72 0.60
N LEU A 74 -16.31 6.93 1.21
CA LEU A 74 -16.63 5.68 1.89
C LEU A 74 -17.15 5.97 3.30
N GLU A 75 -18.46 5.83 3.47
CA GLU A 75 -19.16 6.00 4.73
C GLU A 75 -19.30 4.65 5.43
N LEU A 76 -19.17 4.61 6.76
CA LEU A 76 -19.38 3.40 7.54
C LEU A 76 -20.81 2.87 7.29
N ARG A 77 -20.91 1.61 6.86
CA ARG A 77 -22.18 0.91 6.71
C ARG A 77 -22.47 0.05 7.91
N ILE A 78 -21.48 -0.74 8.33
CA ILE A 78 -21.56 -1.60 9.50
C ILE A 78 -20.16 -2.04 9.94
N GLU A 79 -20.00 -2.35 11.22
CA GLU A 79 -18.84 -3.06 11.75
C GLU A 79 -19.17 -4.55 11.86
N LEU A 80 -18.32 -5.41 11.30
CA LEU A 80 -18.45 -6.86 11.38
C LEU A 80 -17.68 -7.38 12.60
N PRO A 81 -18.24 -8.35 13.36
CA PRO A 81 -17.50 -8.99 14.44
C PRO A 81 -16.42 -9.93 13.90
N ALA A 82 -15.35 -10.10 14.67
CA ALA A 82 -14.33 -11.13 14.43
C ALA A 82 -14.97 -12.51 14.25
N GLY A 83 -14.46 -13.31 13.31
CA GLY A 83 -15.02 -14.61 12.94
C GLY A 83 -16.16 -14.55 11.91
N THR A 84 -16.48 -13.37 11.39
CA THR A 84 -17.39 -13.24 10.24
C THR A 84 -16.74 -13.84 8.98
N GLN A 85 -17.51 -14.63 8.23
CA GLN A 85 -17.10 -15.10 6.91
C GLN A 85 -17.58 -14.15 5.83
N VAL A 86 -16.65 -13.69 5.00
CA VAL A 86 -16.93 -12.88 3.81
C VAL A 86 -16.50 -13.65 2.56
N GLU A 87 -17.18 -13.37 1.46
CA GLU A 87 -16.81 -13.85 0.13
C GLU A 87 -16.33 -12.67 -0.72
N VAL A 88 -15.13 -12.82 -1.28
CA VAL A 88 -14.53 -11.87 -2.21
C VAL A 88 -14.47 -12.56 -3.59
N PRO A 89 -15.09 -12.00 -4.64
CA PRO A 89 -15.02 -12.59 -5.97
C PRO A 89 -13.62 -12.41 -6.57
N SER A 90 -13.27 -13.26 -7.55
CA SER A 90 -11.95 -13.26 -8.18
C SER A 90 -11.67 -12.01 -9.02
N ASP A 91 -12.71 -11.25 -9.38
CA ASP A 91 -12.64 -9.98 -10.11
C ASP A 91 -12.70 -8.74 -9.19
N TYR A 92 -12.38 -8.90 -7.91
CA TYR A 92 -12.29 -7.78 -6.97
C TYR A 92 -11.34 -6.67 -7.45
N SER A 93 -11.55 -5.49 -6.91
CA SER A 93 -10.73 -4.30 -7.13
C SER A 93 -10.38 -3.63 -5.81
N THR A 94 -9.20 -3.01 -5.76
CA THR A 94 -8.81 -2.15 -4.64
C THR A 94 -9.07 -0.68 -5.00
N SER A 95 -9.75 0.06 -4.13
CA SER A 95 -10.09 1.47 -4.30
C SER A 95 -9.48 2.35 -3.21
N HIS A 96 -9.03 3.57 -3.55
CA HIS A 96 -8.41 4.52 -2.60
C HIS A 96 -9.31 5.75 -2.36
N LEU A 97 -10.62 5.52 -2.30
CA LEU A 97 -11.57 6.58 -1.95
C LEU A 97 -11.29 7.12 -0.55
N ASP A 98 -11.58 8.41 -0.36
CA ASP A 98 -11.60 9.00 0.97
C ASP A 98 -12.70 8.31 1.78
N PHE A 99 -12.47 8.10 3.07
CA PHE A 99 -13.44 7.52 3.98
C PHE A 99 -13.70 8.46 5.14
N ARG A 100 -14.92 8.38 5.70
CA ARG A 100 -15.24 9.10 6.92
C ARG A 100 -14.88 8.24 8.14
N ASN A 101 -13.98 8.75 8.97
CA ASN A 101 -13.60 8.07 10.21
C ASN A 101 -14.71 8.24 11.28
N SER A 102 -14.55 7.58 12.42
CA SER A 102 -15.44 7.64 13.57
C SER A 102 -15.62 9.04 14.17
N SER A 103 -14.63 9.94 14.00
CA SER A 103 -14.73 11.35 14.42
C SER A 103 -15.48 12.24 13.41
N GLY A 104 -15.87 11.70 12.25
CA GLY A 104 -16.51 12.43 11.16
C GLY A 104 -15.52 13.11 10.20
N ALA A 105 -14.21 13.02 10.46
CA ALA A 105 -13.18 13.56 9.58
C ALA A 105 -13.04 12.70 8.31
N LEU A 106 -12.65 13.34 7.21
CA LEU A 106 -12.31 12.66 5.97
C LEU A 106 -10.84 12.26 6.02
N GLU A 107 -10.58 10.98 5.80
CA GLU A 107 -9.25 10.39 5.74
C GLU A 107 -9.08 9.57 4.48
N ARG A 108 -7.83 9.26 4.12
CA ARG A 108 -7.51 8.40 2.98
C ARG A 108 -6.79 7.16 3.48
N SER A 109 -7.28 5.99 3.05
CA SER A 109 -6.58 4.73 3.28
C SER A 109 -5.40 4.59 2.33
N SER A 110 -4.29 4.07 2.84
CA SER A 110 -3.11 3.75 2.04
C SER A 110 -3.28 2.49 1.24
N THR A 111 -3.81 1.48 1.93
CA THR A 111 -3.89 0.13 1.42
C THR A 111 -5.04 0.09 0.45
N GLY A 112 -6.00 1.00 0.64
CA GLY A 112 -7.23 1.08 -0.08
C GLY A 112 -8.26 0.14 0.51
N PHE A 113 -9.30 -0.11 -0.26
CA PHE A 113 -10.41 -0.95 0.13
C PHE A 113 -10.73 -1.94 -0.98
N VAL A 114 -10.84 -3.22 -0.63
CA VAL A 114 -11.27 -4.31 -1.49
C VAL A 114 -12.79 -4.23 -1.70
N THR A 115 -13.22 -4.32 -2.96
CA THR A 115 -14.63 -4.35 -3.38
C THR A 115 -14.79 -5.10 -4.71
N PRO A 116 -15.93 -5.74 -5.01
CA PRO A 116 -17.06 -5.98 -4.10
C PRO A 116 -16.74 -7.13 -3.13
N LEU A 117 -17.55 -7.26 -2.08
CA LEU A 117 -17.57 -8.44 -1.23
C LEU A 117 -19.00 -8.72 -0.73
N LYS A 118 -19.21 -9.91 -0.19
CA LYS A 118 -20.48 -10.32 0.44
C LYS A 118 -20.23 -10.89 1.82
N ILE A 119 -21.12 -10.61 2.75
CA ILE A 119 -21.18 -11.30 4.04
C ILE A 119 -21.86 -12.65 3.83
N ILE A 120 -21.20 -13.74 4.22
CA ILE A 120 -21.74 -15.10 4.14
C ILE A 120 -22.39 -15.49 5.46
N SER A 121 -21.69 -15.27 6.57
CA SER A 121 -22.18 -15.58 7.91
C SER A 121 -21.43 -14.77 8.97
N VAL A 122 -22.09 -14.56 10.11
CA VAL A 122 -21.47 -14.02 11.33
C VAL A 122 -21.34 -15.15 12.36
N PRO A 123 -20.50 -15.01 13.41
CA PRO A 123 -20.48 -15.97 14.49
C PRO A 123 -21.84 -16.07 15.19
N LYS A 124 -22.14 -17.25 15.72
CA LYS A 124 -23.43 -17.59 16.33
C LYS A 124 -23.89 -16.59 17.40
N ASP A 125 -22.94 -16.11 18.21
CA ASP A 125 -23.21 -15.14 19.29
C ASP A 125 -23.70 -13.77 18.78
N PHE A 126 -23.53 -13.49 17.48
CA PHE A 126 -23.95 -12.25 16.82
C PHE A 126 -25.15 -12.42 15.88
N GLU A 127 -25.71 -13.62 15.72
CA GLU A 127 -26.84 -13.89 14.80
C GLU A 127 -28.07 -13.03 15.10
N SER A 128 -28.33 -12.73 16.37
CA SER A 128 -29.45 -11.85 16.78
C SER A 128 -29.27 -10.41 16.28
N ALA A 129 -28.03 -9.91 16.24
CA ALA A 129 -27.68 -8.59 15.73
C ALA A 129 -27.53 -8.56 14.20
N PHE A 130 -27.32 -9.71 13.57
CA PHE A 130 -27.16 -9.90 12.12
C PHE A 130 -28.05 -11.04 11.60
N PRO A 131 -29.39 -10.90 11.67
CA PRO A 131 -30.28 -11.89 11.11
C PRO A 131 -30.09 -11.99 9.59
N ALA A 132 -30.47 -13.13 9.00
CA ALA A 132 -30.30 -13.38 7.57
C ALA A 132 -30.89 -12.28 6.67
N THR A 133 -32.02 -11.68 7.09
CA THR A 133 -32.64 -10.54 6.39
C THR A 133 -31.76 -9.30 6.39
N LYS A 134 -31.09 -8.98 7.49
CA LYS A 134 -30.15 -7.86 7.60
C LYS A 134 -28.88 -8.12 6.78
N ILE A 135 -28.35 -9.35 6.80
CA ILE A 135 -27.22 -9.75 5.95
C ILE A 135 -27.59 -9.57 4.47
N ALA A 136 -28.78 -10.03 4.06
CA ALA A 136 -29.27 -9.87 2.70
C ALA A 136 -29.41 -8.39 2.30
N GLU A 137 -29.97 -7.55 3.18
CA GLU A 137 -30.06 -6.10 2.97
C GLU A 137 -28.68 -5.44 2.80
N ILE A 138 -27.71 -5.78 3.65
CA ILE A 138 -26.35 -5.23 3.57
C ILE A 138 -25.68 -5.67 2.26
N ASN A 139 -25.81 -6.94 1.88
CA ASN A 139 -25.27 -7.46 0.63
C ASN A 139 -25.91 -6.85 -0.63
N GLN A 140 -27.10 -6.26 -0.51
CA GLN A 140 -27.79 -5.54 -1.59
C GLN A 140 -27.45 -4.04 -1.64
N THR A 141 -26.47 -3.59 -0.86
CA THR A 141 -26.02 -2.18 -0.87
C THR A 141 -25.60 -1.77 -2.29
N ALA A 142 -26.25 -0.73 -2.82
CA ALA A 142 -25.95 -0.19 -4.14
C ALA A 142 -24.49 0.31 -4.20
N GLY A 143 -23.77 -0.05 -5.27
CA GLY A 143 -22.33 0.22 -5.39
C GLY A 143 -21.43 -0.78 -4.67
N GLY A 144 -22.00 -1.74 -3.94
CA GLY A 144 -21.26 -2.79 -3.26
C GLY A 144 -20.70 -2.38 -1.90
N LEU A 145 -20.03 -3.34 -1.25
CA LEU A 145 -19.38 -3.18 0.04
C LEU A 145 -17.87 -3.05 -0.15
N PHE A 146 -17.24 -2.32 0.76
CA PHE A 146 -15.81 -2.04 0.78
C PHE A 146 -15.24 -2.46 2.13
N ILE A 147 -14.10 -3.15 2.12
CA ILE A 147 -13.37 -3.57 3.32
C ILE A 147 -11.89 -3.21 3.18
N SER A 148 -11.18 -2.97 4.28
CA SER A 148 -9.74 -2.65 4.26
C SER A 148 -8.94 -3.64 3.39
N ALA A 149 -8.05 -3.13 2.54
CA ALA A 149 -7.24 -3.95 1.64
C ALA A 149 -6.04 -4.62 2.34
N SER A 150 -5.89 -4.45 3.64
CA SER A 150 -4.96 -5.24 4.47
C SER A 150 -5.18 -6.76 4.33
N ILE A 151 -6.38 -7.19 3.96
CA ILE A 151 -6.73 -8.60 3.73
C ILE A 151 -6.23 -9.18 2.40
N VAL A 152 -5.61 -8.37 1.52
CA VAL A 152 -5.19 -8.81 0.17
C VAL A 152 -4.26 -10.03 0.22
N SER A 153 -3.43 -10.17 1.25
CA SER A 153 -2.59 -11.38 1.39
C SER A 153 -3.38 -12.65 1.62
N ALA A 154 -4.55 -12.56 2.27
CA ALA A 154 -5.44 -13.69 2.46
C ALA A 154 -6.11 -14.08 1.14
N ILE A 155 -6.42 -13.09 0.28
CA ILE A 155 -6.99 -13.29 -1.05
C ILE A 155 -5.95 -13.92 -1.99
N GLU A 156 -4.82 -13.25 -2.16
CA GLU A 156 -3.81 -13.69 -3.11
C GLU A 156 -3.08 -14.96 -2.65
N GLY A 157 -2.98 -15.20 -1.35
CA GLY A 157 -2.07 -16.21 -0.82
C GLY A 157 -0.60 -15.89 -1.14
N VAL A 158 0.30 -16.80 -0.74
CA VAL A 158 1.75 -16.55 -0.79
C VAL A 158 2.51 -17.50 -1.73
N SER A 159 1.85 -18.54 -2.23
CA SER A 159 2.43 -19.56 -3.11
C SER A 159 1.99 -19.38 -4.57
N GLY A 160 2.79 -19.90 -5.50
CA GLY A 160 2.50 -19.84 -6.93
C GLY A 160 2.87 -18.52 -7.58
N ASN A 161 2.12 -18.14 -8.62
CA ASN A 161 2.38 -16.96 -9.44
C ASN A 161 1.19 -16.00 -9.38
N PHE A 162 1.47 -14.71 -9.45
CA PHE A 162 0.54 -13.71 -9.93
C PHE A 162 0.26 -14.00 -11.41
N ALA A 163 -1.00 -13.93 -11.81
CA ALA A 163 -1.37 -14.08 -13.21
C ALA A 163 -0.84 -12.90 -14.03
N ALA A 164 -0.61 -13.11 -15.32
CA ALA A 164 -0.37 -12.01 -16.24
C ALA A 164 -1.61 -11.09 -16.31
N LEU A 165 -1.40 -9.78 -16.24
CA LEU A 165 -2.47 -8.81 -16.44
C LEU A 165 -2.89 -8.77 -17.90
N LYS A 166 -4.19 -8.88 -18.12
CA LYS A 166 -4.77 -8.77 -19.45
C LYS A 166 -5.10 -7.32 -19.78
N PRO A 167 -4.78 -6.86 -21.00
CA PRO A 167 -5.02 -5.49 -21.38
C PRO A 167 -6.50 -5.19 -21.42
N ALA A 168 -6.90 -4.11 -20.75
CA ALA A 168 -8.24 -3.58 -20.85
C ALA A 168 -8.41 -2.64 -22.05
N GLU A 169 -9.68 -2.41 -22.40
CA GLU A 169 -10.08 -1.26 -23.21
C GLU A 169 -9.75 0.05 -22.49
N LEU A 170 -9.48 1.10 -23.27
CA LEU A 170 -9.12 2.41 -22.74
C LEU A 170 -10.34 3.08 -22.09
N GLY A 171 -10.33 3.19 -20.76
CA GLY A 171 -11.34 3.94 -20.02
C GLY A 171 -11.18 5.46 -20.16
N ALA A 172 -12.28 6.19 -19.92
CA ALA A 172 -12.32 7.66 -20.04
C ALA A 172 -11.32 8.37 -19.12
N GLY A 173 -11.09 7.85 -17.90
CA GLY A 173 -10.10 8.42 -16.97
C GLY A 173 -8.67 8.30 -17.49
N PHE A 174 -8.33 7.14 -18.06
CA PHE A 174 -7.05 6.94 -18.69
C PHE A 174 -6.85 7.85 -19.90
N THR A 175 -7.82 7.92 -20.81
CA THR A 175 -7.71 8.74 -22.03
C THR A 175 -7.68 10.24 -21.74
N LYS A 176 -8.19 10.69 -20.58
CA LYS A 176 -8.03 12.09 -20.14
C LYS A 176 -6.59 12.41 -19.75
N SER A 177 -5.91 11.51 -19.06
CA SER A 177 -4.56 11.75 -18.51
C SER A 177 -3.41 11.25 -19.40
N PHE A 178 -3.68 10.27 -20.28
CA PHE A 178 -2.66 9.60 -21.11
C PHE A 178 -3.11 9.46 -22.57
N ASN A 179 -2.13 9.35 -23.47
CA ASN A 179 -2.34 8.92 -24.85
C ASN A 179 -2.50 7.40 -24.93
N ALA A 180 -2.98 6.89 -26.06
CA ALA A 180 -3.23 5.45 -26.26
C ALA A 180 -1.96 4.58 -26.10
N ASN A 181 -0.78 5.14 -26.40
CA ASN A 181 0.51 4.49 -26.21
C ASN A 181 1.04 4.55 -24.76
N GLY A 182 0.31 5.17 -23.82
CA GLY A 182 0.73 5.33 -22.43
C GLY A 182 1.48 6.64 -22.13
N LYS A 183 1.79 7.46 -23.15
CA LYS A 183 2.47 8.74 -22.94
C LYS A 183 1.58 9.70 -22.14
N PRO A 184 2.05 10.25 -21.00
CA PRO A 184 1.33 11.26 -20.24
C PRO A 184 0.97 12.50 -21.07
N LYS A 185 -0.22 13.07 -20.84
CA LYS A 185 -0.67 14.35 -21.44
C LYS A 185 -0.38 15.56 -20.56
N PHE A 186 0.02 15.34 -19.32
CA PHE A 186 0.42 16.36 -18.36
C PHE A 186 1.96 16.43 -18.27
N SER A 187 2.49 17.56 -17.81
CA SER A 187 3.93 17.75 -17.63
C SER A 187 4.23 18.40 -16.29
N TYR A 188 5.21 17.83 -15.58
CA TYR A 188 5.82 18.42 -14.39
C TYR A 188 7.26 18.88 -14.65
N THR A 189 7.66 19.06 -15.91
CA THR A 189 9.06 19.29 -16.30
C THR A 189 9.67 20.45 -15.52
N THR A 190 8.99 21.58 -15.35
CA THR A 190 9.50 22.71 -14.56
C THR A 190 9.83 22.32 -13.11
N SER A 191 8.92 21.61 -12.44
CA SER A 191 9.13 21.16 -11.06
C SER A 191 10.22 20.09 -10.95
N SER A 192 10.26 19.15 -11.90
CA SER A 192 11.28 18.10 -11.98
C SER A 192 12.66 18.69 -12.26
N THR A 193 12.77 19.65 -13.18
CA THR A 193 14.02 20.38 -13.47
C THR A 193 14.44 21.23 -12.28
N LYS A 194 13.52 21.93 -11.59
CA LYS A 194 13.86 22.66 -10.36
C LYS A 194 14.46 21.75 -9.29
N ARG A 195 13.99 20.50 -9.22
CA ARG A 195 14.40 19.55 -8.18
C ARG A 195 15.67 18.78 -8.51
N PHE A 196 15.73 18.20 -9.71
CA PHE A 196 16.83 17.32 -10.12
C PHE A 196 17.87 18.03 -10.99
N GLY A 197 17.63 19.31 -11.30
CA GLY A 197 18.54 20.16 -12.04
C GLY A 197 18.88 19.57 -13.40
N GLU A 198 20.15 19.71 -13.76
CA GLU A 198 20.67 19.27 -15.05
C GLU A 198 20.73 17.75 -15.21
N ARG A 199 20.63 16.96 -14.12
CA ARG A 199 20.72 15.49 -14.17
C ARG A 199 19.47 14.82 -14.73
N ILE A 200 18.35 15.53 -14.82
CA ILE A 200 17.15 14.98 -15.45
C ILE A 200 17.44 14.65 -16.93
N ASN A 201 17.06 13.44 -17.36
CA ASN A 201 17.32 12.92 -18.70
C ASN A 201 18.80 12.81 -19.07
N LYS A 202 19.72 12.82 -18.10
CA LYS A 202 21.15 12.60 -18.33
C LYS A 202 21.50 11.15 -18.05
N GLY A 203 21.12 10.29 -18.98
CA GLY A 203 21.56 8.91 -19.01
C GLY A 203 23.07 8.79 -19.00
N ILE A 204 23.56 7.69 -18.44
CA ILE A 204 24.98 7.33 -18.49
C ILE A 204 25.14 6.35 -19.64
N ASP A 205 26.06 6.61 -20.55
CA ASP A 205 26.39 5.66 -21.61
C ASP A 205 26.97 4.39 -20.96
N PRO A 206 26.35 3.21 -21.11
CA PRO A 206 26.86 1.97 -20.54
C PRO A 206 28.31 1.71 -20.92
N ASN A 207 28.73 2.11 -22.13
CA ASN A 207 30.09 1.90 -22.62
C ASN A 207 31.14 2.74 -21.89
N SER A 208 30.72 3.86 -21.29
CA SER A 208 31.57 4.71 -20.44
C SER A 208 31.74 4.16 -19.02
N MET A 209 30.93 3.17 -18.62
CA MET A 209 30.98 2.56 -17.29
C MET A 209 31.98 1.40 -17.23
N SER A 210 32.52 1.17 -16.04
CA SER A 210 33.30 -0.03 -15.76
C SER A 210 32.45 -1.29 -16.01
N ASN A 211 33.08 -2.39 -16.43
CA ASN A 211 32.37 -3.66 -16.61
C ASN A 211 31.68 -4.14 -15.32
N ALA A 212 32.30 -3.87 -14.17
CA ALA A 212 31.75 -4.21 -12.86
C ALA A 212 30.46 -3.43 -12.56
N ASP A 213 30.47 -2.11 -12.74
CA ASP A 213 29.29 -1.28 -12.50
C ASP A 213 28.16 -1.58 -13.49
N ARG A 214 28.51 -1.76 -14.76
CA ARG A 214 27.54 -2.15 -15.80
C ARG A 214 26.84 -3.46 -15.43
N THR A 215 27.62 -4.47 -15.03
CA THR A 215 27.08 -5.77 -14.59
C THR A 215 26.21 -5.63 -13.35
N LYS A 216 26.66 -4.83 -12.37
CA LYS A 216 25.93 -4.59 -11.12
C LYS A 216 24.56 -3.99 -11.36
N TYR A 217 24.49 -2.86 -12.05
CA TYR A 217 23.23 -2.16 -12.25
C TYR A 217 22.30 -2.90 -13.21
N GLN A 218 22.84 -3.62 -14.19
CA GLN A 218 22.05 -4.52 -15.04
C GLN A 218 21.38 -5.64 -14.22
N ARG A 219 22.11 -6.31 -13.33
CA ARG A 219 21.54 -7.38 -12.48
C ARG A 219 20.50 -6.85 -11.50
N ILE A 220 20.74 -5.70 -10.89
CA ILE A 220 19.77 -5.05 -9.98
C ILE A 220 18.49 -4.70 -10.75
N TYR A 221 18.62 -4.13 -11.96
CA TYR A 221 17.48 -3.82 -12.82
C TYR A 221 16.70 -5.08 -13.21
N GLU A 222 17.38 -6.16 -13.58
CA GLU A 222 16.74 -7.44 -13.90
C GLU A 222 15.95 -8.01 -12.73
N GLU A 223 16.44 -7.90 -11.50
CA GLU A 223 15.72 -8.34 -10.31
C GLU A 223 14.50 -7.47 -9.98
N LEU A 224 14.54 -6.16 -10.29
CA LEU A 224 13.37 -5.29 -10.20
C LEU A 224 12.35 -5.63 -11.28
N LYS A 225 12.80 -5.84 -12.52
CA LYS A 225 11.95 -6.25 -13.64
C LYS A 225 11.24 -7.56 -13.32
N LYS A 226 11.94 -8.60 -12.86
CA LYS A 226 11.35 -9.89 -12.49
C LYS A 226 10.26 -9.78 -11.43
N ALA A 227 10.44 -8.90 -10.44
CA ALA A 227 9.46 -8.70 -9.37
C ALA A 227 8.23 -7.89 -9.83
N ALA A 228 8.43 -6.93 -10.74
CA ALA A 228 7.41 -5.99 -11.16
C ALA A 228 6.63 -6.41 -12.41
N ASP A 229 7.20 -7.18 -13.33
CA ASP A 229 6.56 -7.52 -14.60
C ASP A 229 5.19 -8.17 -14.41
N ARG A 230 4.18 -7.64 -15.09
CA ARG A 230 2.82 -8.18 -15.11
C ARG A 230 2.32 -8.47 -16.52
N SER A 231 3.20 -8.43 -17.52
CA SER A 231 2.92 -8.96 -18.85
C SER A 231 3.00 -10.49 -18.91
N VAL A 232 3.64 -11.10 -17.90
CA VAL A 232 3.83 -12.54 -17.74
C VAL A 232 3.40 -12.99 -16.34
N GLU A 233 3.30 -14.31 -16.15
CA GLU A 233 3.18 -14.87 -14.81
C GLU A 233 4.42 -14.56 -13.96
N THR A 234 4.20 -14.08 -12.75
CA THR A 234 5.29 -13.61 -11.87
C THR A 234 5.19 -14.26 -10.50
N LYS A 235 6.28 -14.83 -10.00
CA LYS A 235 6.29 -15.55 -8.72
C LYS A 235 5.82 -14.66 -7.58
N LYS A 236 4.83 -15.13 -6.82
CA LYS A 236 4.30 -14.41 -5.65
C LYS A 236 5.38 -14.15 -4.61
N SER A 237 6.36 -15.06 -4.48
CA SER A 237 7.47 -14.94 -3.52
C SER A 237 8.29 -13.65 -3.63
N TYR A 238 8.28 -12.95 -4.77
CA TYR A 238 8.94 -11.64 -4.86
C TYR A 238 8.28 -10.57 -3.98
N LEU A 239 6.95 -10.63 -3.81
CA LEU A 239 6.18 -9.63 -3.07
C LEU A 239 5.51 -10.19 -1.83
N MET A 240 5.09 -11.44 -1.87
CA MET A 240 4.28 -12.08 -0.84
C MET A 240 5.12 -13.07 -0.04
N MET A 241 4.90 -13.09 1.27
CA MET A 241 5.37 -14.16 2.16
C MET A 241 4.39 -14.31 3.32
N ASP A 242 4.58 -15.35 4.13
CA ASP A 242 3.80 -15.53 5.36
C ASP A 242 3.95 -14.32 6.31
N GLN A 243 2.86 -13.95 6.99
CA GLN A 243 2.80 -12.78 7.85
C GLN A 243 3.75 -12.85 9.05
N ALA A 244 3.87 -14.01 9.70
CA ALA A 244 4.77 -14.18 10.84
C ALA A 244 6.24 -14.12 10.37
N ALA A 245 6.54 -14.75 9.23
CA ALA A 245 7.86 -14.67 8.63
C ALA A 245 8.20 -13.22 8.16
N ALA A 246 7.24 -12.48 7.62
CA ALA A 246 7.41 -11.07 7.24
C ALA A 246 7.69 -10.19 8.45
N THR A 247 6.95 -10.42 9.54
CA THR A 247 7.15 -9.74 10.83
C THR A 247 8.56 -9.97 11.36
N GLN A 248 9.02 -11.23 11.33
CA GLN A 248 10.38 -11.55 11.77
C GLN A 248 11.44 -10.96 10.85
N ALA A 249 11.22 -10.96 9.53
CA ALA A 249 12.13 -10.35 8.56
C ALA A 249 12.26 -8.84 8.78
N SER A 250 11.14 -8.14 9.02
CA SER A 250 11.11 -6.72 9.39
C SER A 250 11.94 -6.46 10.66
N ILE A 251 11.73 -7.24 11.72
CA ILE A 251 12.50 -7.14 12.98
C ILE A 251 14.00 -7.39 12.75
N ASN A 252 14.35 -8.42 11.98
CA ASN A 252 15.74 -8.77 11.71
C ASN A 252 16.43 -7.66 10.93
N PHE A 253 15.74 -7.06 9.95
CA PHE A 253 16.26 -5.93 9.21
C PHE A 253 16.56 -4.74 10.13
N GLU A 254 15.65 -4.37 11.02
CA GLU A 254 15.88 -3.27 11.97
C GLU A 254 17.04 -3.54 12.93
N LYS A 255 17.17 -4.78 13.42
CA LYS A 255 18.20 -5.15 14.41
C LYS A 255 19.58 -5.33 13.81
N THR A 256 19.67 -5.96 12.64
CA THR A 256 20.96 -6.43 12.09
C THR A 256 21.22 -5.96 10.65
N GLY A 257 20.26 -5.29 10.02
CA GLY A 257 20.35 -4.91 8.61
C GLY A 257 20.15 -6.08 7.63
N THR A 258 19.70 -7.25 8.12
CA THR A 258 19.50 -8.44 7.27
C THR A 258 18.34 -8.22 6.32
N ILE A 259 18.59 -8.34 5.01
CA ILE A 259 17.57 -8.18 3.97
C ILE A 259 17.03 -9.56 3.57
N SER A 260 15.71 -9.72 3.64
CA SER A 260 15.03 -10.90 3.07
C SER A 260 15.08 -10.84 1.54
N PRO A 261 15.34 -11.95 0.83
CA PRO A 261 15.28 -11.96 -0.63
C PRO A 261 13.84 -12.08 -1.18
N VAL A 262 12.84 -12.24 -0.31
CA VAL A 262 11.43 -12.52 -0.66
C VAL A 262 10.47 -11.65 0.14
N GLY A 263 9.24 -11.52 -0.35
CA GLY A 263 8.13 -10.96 0.42
C GLY A 263 8.12 -9.43 0.55
N ALA A 264 8.63 -8.69 -0.45
CA ALA A 264 8.82 -7.24 -0.33
C ALA A 264 7.56 -6.48 0.08
N TRP A 265 6.40 -6.85 -0.48
CA TRP A 265 5.13 -6.22 -0.15
C TRP A 265 4.67 -6.60 1.26
N THR A 266 4.65 -7.88 1.62
CA THR A 266 4.21 -8.30 2.97
C THR A 266 5.11 -7.72 4.06
N ILE A 267 6.44 -7.68 3.83
CA ILE A 267 7.39 -7.09 4.80
C ILE A 267 7.13 -5.60 4.98
N ALA A 268 6.97 -4.84 3.89
CA ALA A 268 6.80 -3.40 3.99
C ALA A 268 5.41 -3.02 4.49
N VAL A 269 4.36 -3.58 3.89
CA VAL A 269 2.97 -3.17 4.08
C VAL A 269 2.35 -3.84 5.30
N ASN A 270 2.37 -5.17 5.38
CA ASN A 270 1.67 -5.88 6.45
C ASN A 270 2.52 -6.08 7.72
N ALA A 271 3.84 -5.99 7.64
CA ALA A 271 4.70 -6.15 8.82
C ALA A 271 5.24 -4.80 9.32
N THR A 272 6.03 -4.11 8.51
CA THR A 272 6.76 -2.90 8.95
C THR A 272 5.80 -1.74 9.22
N ALA A 273 4.91 -1.43 8.27
CA ALA A 273 4.01 -0.28 8.40
C ALA A 273 3.02 -0.44 9.55
N VAL A 274 2.44 -1.65 9.69
CA VAL A 274 1.57 -2.03 10.82
C VAL A 274 2.29 -1.84 12.15
N ARG A 275 3.47 -2.48 12.32
CA ARG A 275 4.25 -2.43 13.57
C ARG A 275 4.61 -1.01 14.02
N HIS A 276 4.77 -0.10 13.08
CA HIS A 276 5.20 1.27 13.33
C HIS A 276 4.05 2.29 13.24
N GLY A 277 2.80 1.85 13.09
CA GLY A 277 1.64 2.73 13.10
C GLY A 277 1.50 3.63 11.88
N PHE A 278 1.97 3.19 10.71
CA PHE A 278 1.75 3.88 9.44
C PHE A 278 1.20 3.00 8.31
N PRO A 279 0.28 2.05 8.58
CA PRO A 279 -0.35 1.24 7.52
C PRO A 279 -1.01 2.12 6.46
N ASN A 280 -1.32 3.37 6.82
CA ASN A 280 -1.69 4.63 6.13
C ASN A 280 -0.90 5.14 4.90
N VAL A 281 0.39 4.81 4.70
CA VAL A 281 1.18 5.42 3.60
C VAL A 281 2.48 4.66 3.20
N PRO A 282 2.56 3.32 3.15
CA PRO A 282 3.81 2.57 3.01
C PRO A 282 4.35 2.51 1.58
N CYS A 283 4.00 3.44 0.70
CA CYS A 283 4.36 3.37 -0.71
C CYS A 283 5.88 3.46 -0.92
N ALA A 284 6.55 4.41 -0.26
CA ALA A 284 8.01 4.58 -0.41
C ALA A 284 8.79 3.49 0.33
N GLU A 285 8.26 2.95 1.41
CA GLU A 285 8.78 1.83 2.18
C GLU A 285 8.70 0.55 1.37
N PHE A 286 7.57 0.33 0.70
CA PHE A 286 7.41 -0.79 -0.21
C PHE A 286 8.40 -0.69 -1.38
N GLN A 287 8.50 0.46 -2.05
CA GLN A 287 9.48 0.60 -3.14
C GLN A 287 10.93 0.54 -2.65
N SER A 288 11.20 0.99 -1.42
CA SER A 288 12.51 0.83 -0.79
C SER A 288 12.81 -0.63 -0.47
N GLU A 289 11.86 -1.40 0.07
CA GLU A 289 12.02 -2.84 0.29
C GLU A 289 12.26 -3.56 -1.04
N MET A 290 11.48 -3.28 -2.08
CA MET A 290 11.70 -3.80 -3.44
C MET A 290 13.14 -3.57 -3.93
N LEU A 291 13.66 -2.36 -3.75
CA LEU A 291 15.04 -2.02 -4.06
C LEU A 291 16.04 -2.82 -3.21
N ARG A 292 15.83 -2.90 -1.89
CA ARG A 292 16.71 -3.64 -0.98
C ARG A 292 16.81 -5.10 -1.38
N GLN A 293 15.68 -5.74 -1.65
CA GLN A 293 15.68 -7.14 -2.05
C GLN A 293 16.28 -7.35 -3.44
N ALA A 294 16.12 -6.40 -4.37
CA ALA A 294 16.78 -6.48 -5.67
C ALA A 294 18.30 -6.45 -5.56
N TYR A 295 18.88 -5.61 -4.69
CA TYR A 295 20.31 -5.63 -4.37
C TYR A 295 20.74 -6.99 -3.81
N GLN A 296 20.01 -7.48 -2.80
CA GLN A 296 20.30 -8.77 -2.15
C GLN A 296 20.27 -9.93 -3.15
N ARG A 297 19.24 -10.01 -4.00
CA ARG A 297 19.10 -11.06 -5.02
C ARG A 297 20.12 -10.95 -6.14
N ALA A 298 20.52 -9.73 -6.50
CA ALA A 298 21.58 -9.50 -7.49
C ALA A 298 22.99 -9.81 -6.96
N GLY A 299 23.13 -10.08 -5.65
CA GLY A 299 24.40 -10.41 -5.00
C GLY A 299 25.25 -9.20 -4.62
N TYR A 300 24.63 -8.03 -4.46
CA TYR A 300 25.31 -6.78 -4.11
C TYR A 300 24.86 -6.26 -2.74
N ARG A 301 25.80 -5.62 -2.03
CA ARG A 301 25.50 -4.97 -0.76
C ARG A 301 24.82 -3.64 -1.02
N LEU A 302 23.60 -3.48 -0.53
CA LEU A 302 22.85 -2.23 -0.59
C LEU A 302 23.68 -1.04 -0.04
N THR A 303 24.41 -1.27 1.05
CA THR A 303 25.16 -0.24 1.79
C THR A 303 26.29 0.38 0.99
N ASP A 304 26.73 -0.26 -0.10
CA ASP A 304 27.76 0.31 -0.97
C ASP A 304 27.22 1.58 -1.67
N ASP A 305 25.92 1.60 -1.99
CA ASP A 305 25.27 2.71 -2.69
C ASP A 305 24.39 3.57 -1.77
N PHE A 306 23.71 2.95 -0.80
CA PHE A 306 22.75 3.61 0.10
C PHE A 306 23.18 3.48 1.56
N ASN A 307 23.68 4.57 2.17
CA ASN A 307 24.18 4.54 3.54
C ASN A 307 24.13 5.90 4.26
N LYS A 308 24.32 5.86 5.59
CA LYS A 308 24.36 7.04 6.47
C LYS A 308 25.37 8.08 6.03
N THR A 309 26.57 7.65 5.67
CA THR A 309 27.67 8.54 5.29
C THR A 309 27.34 9.39 4.06
N LYS A 310 26.62 8.81 3.10
CA LYS A 310 26.10 9.49 1.90
C LYS A 310 24.77 10.21 2.16
N GLY A 311 24.15 10.02 3.32
CA GLY A 311 22.85 10.59 3.69
C GLY A 311 21.74 10.19 2.73
N ASN A 312 21.75 8.94 2.26
CA ASN A 312 20.86 8.41 1.24
C ASN A 312 20.35 7.00 1.58
N GLU A 313 20.09 6.72 2.85
CA GLU A 313 19.57 5.42 3.26
C GLU A 313 18.19 5.15 2.65
N VAL A 314 17.91 3.89 2.36
CA VAL A 314 16.58 3.38 1.97
C VAL A 314 16.08 2.38 3.01
N ILE A 315 16.36 2.71 4.27
CA ILE A 315 16.11 1.96 5.48
C ILE A 315 15.23 2.84 6.36
N TRP A 316 14.02 2.37 6.67
CA TRP A 316 13.01 3.20 7.32
C TRP A 316 12.44 2.46 8.51
N SER A 317 12.51 3.09 9.68
CA SER A 317 11.85 2.66 10.93
C SER A 317 10.63 3.53 11.27
N SER A 318 10.23 4.39 10.33
CA SER A 318 9.11 5.33 10.40
C SER A 318 8.65 5.58 8.97
N THR A 319 7.55 6.31 8.78
CA THR A 319 7.08 6.63 7.42
C THR A 319 8.18 7.24 6.54
N ALA A 320 8.43 6.61 5.40
CA ALA A 320 9.27 7.10 4.33
C ALA A 320 8.43 8.02 3.43
N ALA A 321 8.88 9.26 3.29
CA ALA A 321 8.30 10.16 2.32
C ALA A 321 8.89 9.87 0.92
N VAL A 322 8.09 10.02 -0.14
CA VAL A 322 8.56 9.88 -1.54
C VAL A 322 9.69 10.85 -1.85
N VAL A 323 9.67 12.05 -1.24
CA VAL A 323 10.77 13.01 -1.32
C VAL A 323 12.10 12.40 -0.82
N ASN A 324 12.08 11.63 0.26
CA ASN A 324 13.28 11.01 0.83
C ASN A 324 13.78 9.87 -0.05
N PHE A 325 12.88 8.98 -0.50
CA PHE A 325 13.25 7.88 -1.38
C PHE A 325 13.83 8.37 -2.72
N SER A 326 13.19 9.35 -3.36
CA SER A 326 13.71 9.93 -4.61
C SER A 326 15.04 10.67 -4.42
N MET A 327 15.26 11.35 -3.29
CA MET A 327 16.56 11.92 -2.96
C MET A 327 17.61 10.85 -2.72
N ALA A 328 17.25 9.73 -2.09
CA ALA A 328 18.16 8.62 -1.86
C ALA A 328 18.65 8.01 -3.18
N LEU A 329 17.72 7.73 -4.10
CA LEU A 329 18.01 7.28 -5.47
C LEU A 329 18.92 8.27 -6.20
N TYR A 330 18.56 9.56 -6.20
CA TYR A 330 19.33 10.61 -6.84
C TYR A 330 20.77 10.66 -6.33
N LYS A 331 20.98 10.64 -5.00
CA LYS A 331 22.31 10.64 -4.37
C LYS A 331 23.10 9.36 -4.66
N ALA A 332 22.41 8.22 -4.80
CA ALA A 332 23.03 6.95 -5.19
C ALA A 332 23.41 6.87 -6.68
N GLY A 333 23.20 7.94 -7.46
CA GLY A 333 23.56 7.97 -8.87
C GLY A 333 22.45 7.54 -9.83
N TRP A 334 21.29 7.11 -9.33
CA TRP A 334 20.16 6.74 -10.18
C TRP A 334 19.67 7.95 -10.98
N VAL A 335 19.23 7.69 -12.21
CA VAL A 335 18.93 8.73 -13.18
C VAL A 335 17.44 9.04 -13.17
N PRO A 336 17.03 10.29 -12.89
CA PRO A 336 15.66 10.73 -13.07
C PRO A 336 15.36 11.01 -14.54
N TRP A 337 14.25 10.48 -15.03
CA TRP A 337 13.77 10.63 -16.40
C TRP A 337 12.40 11.31 -16.42
N ASP A 338 12.24 12.26 -17.34
CA ASP A 338 10.97 12.94 -17.60
C ASP A 338 10.02 12.00 -18.33
N SER A 339 8.92 11.65 -17.66
CA SER A 339 7.87 10.74 -18.15
C SER A 339 7.17 11.24 -19.41
N THR A 340 7.27 12.53 -19.76
CA THR A 340 6.71 13.08 -20.99
C THR A 340 7.64 12.94 -22.20
N LYS A 341 8.94 12.69 -21.95
CA LYS A 341 9.97 12.54 -22.98
C LYS A 341 10.36 11.09 -23.20
N TYR A 342 10.47 10.33 -22.11
CA TYR A 342 10.94 8.96 -22.13
C TYR A 342 9.87 7.99 -21.65
N ARG A 343 9.87 6.80 -22.26
CA ARG A 343 8.97 5.72 -21.90
C ARG A 343 9.50 4.95 -20.69
N PRO A 344 8.76 4.85 -19.59
CA PRO A 344 9.17 4.05 -18.44
C PRO A 344 9.34 2.58 -18.82
N LEU A 345 10.43 1.98 -18.38
CA LEU A 345 10.65 0.54 -18.53
C LEU A 345 10.06 -0.22 -17.35
N THR A 346 9.68 -1.48 -17.56
CA THR A 346 9.30 -2.37 -16.46
C THR A 346 10.41 -2.42 -15.40
N GLY A 347 10.04 -2.22 -14.13
CA GLY A 347 10.98 -2.13 -13.02
C GLY A 347 11.42 -0.71 -12.67
N ALA A 348 11.02 0.31 -13.43
CA ALA A 348 11.30 1.71 -13.09
C ALA A 348 10.47 2.19 -11.89
N PHE A 349 11.09 2.90 -10.96
CA PHE A 349 10.36 3.55 -9.86
C PHE A 349 9.72 4.84 -10.34
N MET A 350 8.40 4.88 -10.30
CA MET A 350 7.55 5.95 -10.76
C MET A 350 7.16 6.85 -9.60
N MET A 351 7.33 8.17 -9.75
CA MET A 351 6.98 9.14 -8.71
C MET A 351 5.83 10.02 -9.19
N HIS A 352 4.78 10.11 -8.38
CA HIS A 352 3.72 11.08 -8.59
C HIS A 352 4.25 12.53 -8.48
N GLY A 353 3.81 13.41 -9.40
CA GLY A 353 4.33 14.77 -9.51
C GLY A 353 5.84 14.80 -9.77
N ALA A 354 6.57 15.80 -9.28
CA ALA A 354 8.05 15.81 -9.38
C ALA A 354 8.74 15.04 -8.23
N GLY A 355 8.02 14.09 -7.61
CA GLY A 355 8.48 13.19 -6.55
C GLY A 355 8.75 13.83 -5.19
N TYR A 356 8.40 15.11 -4.98
CA TYR A 356 8.64 15.82 -3.71
C TYR A 356 7.42 15.78 -2.77
N THR A 357 6.39 15.04 -3.15
CA THR A 357 5.15 14.93 -2.41
C THR A 357 5.40 14.11 -1.13
N PRO A 358 4.64 14.34 -0.04
CA PRO A 358 3.98 13.20 0.58
C PRO A 358 2.94 12.72 -0.44
N GLY A 359 3.33 11.86 -1.36
CA GLY A 359 2.45 11.37 -2.42
C GLY A 359 2.83 9.96 -2.80
N HIS A 360 2.35 9.50 -3.96
CA HIS A 360 2.44 8.08 -4.30
C HIS A 360 3.73 7.75 -5.04
N THR A 361 4.30 6.59 -4.74
CA THR A 361 5.34 5.96 -5.55
C THR A 361 4.98 4.52 -5.83
N PHE A 362 5.28 4.09 -7.05
CA PHE A 362 4.93 2.76 -7.55
C PHE A 362 6.00 2.30 -8.52
N ILE A 363 5.93 1.05 -8.98
CA ILE A 363 6.86 0.50 -9.96
C ILE A 363 6.13 0.20 -11.26
N ALA A 364 6.75 0.55 -12.39
CA ALA A 364 6.23 0.19 -13.70
C ALA A 364 6.24 -1.33 -13.87
N ALA A 365 5.10 -1.89 -14.29
CA ALA A 365 4.88 -3.32 -14.43
C ALA A 365 4.67 -3.76 -15.90
N GLY A 366 4.97 -2.85 -16.83
CA GLY A 366 4.93 -3.06 -18.27
C GLY A 366 5.63 -1.92 -19.00
N ASP A 367 6.07 -2.17 -20.25
CA ASP A 367 6.96 -1.28 -21.00
C ASP A 367 6.28 -0.03 -21.60
N ASP A 368 5.02 0.23 -21.27
CA ASP A 368 4.20 1.33 -21.78
C ASP A 368 3.56 2.16 -20.66
N GLY A 369 3.91 1.89 -19.40
CA GLY A 369 3.37 2.59 -18.24
C GLY A 369 1.88 2.37 -17.98
N ARG A 370 1.24 1.39 -18.64
CA ARG A 370 -0.19 1.06 -18.43
C ARG A 370 -0.40 0.11 -17.26
N TYR A 371 0.60 -0.70 -16.95
CA TYR A 371 0.60 -1.57 -15.78
C TYR A 371 1.51 -1.04 -14.69
N ILE A 372 1.06 -1.17 -13.46
CA ILE A 372 1.81 -0.76 -12.28
C ILE A 372 1.69 -1.80 -11.17
N VAL A 373 2.62 -1.77 -10.23
CA VAL A 373 2.52 -2.43 -8.93
C VAL A 373 2.75 -1.38 -7.84
N ASP A 374 1.89 -1.35 -6.84
CA ASP A 374 1.98 -0.45 -5.69
C ASP A 374 1.60 -1.15 -4.38
N ASN A 375 1.56 -0.41 -3.28
CA ASN A 375 1.25 -0.95 -1.96
C ASN A 375 -0.22 -1.39 -1.81
N GLY A 376 -1.14 -0.95 -2.67
CA GLY A 376 -2.55 -1.38 -2.64
C GLY A 376 -2.85 -2.55 -3.58
N ALA A 377 -1.95 -2.87 -4.51
CA ALA A 377 -2.15 -3.90 -5.52
C ALA A 377 -0.84 -4.68 -5.82
N PRO A 378 -0.45 -5.66 -4.97
CA PRO A 378 0.73 -6.49 -5.24
C PRO A 378 0.60 -7.35 -6.50
N GLN A 379 -0.60 -7.80 -6.88
CA GLN A 379 -0.89 -8.44 -8.17
C GLN A 379 -0.72 -7.46 -9.36
N GLY A 380 -0.70 -6.16 -9.10
CA GLY A 380 -0.60 -5.10 -10.09
C GLY A 380 -1.96 -4.65 -10.61
N ARG A 381 -1.97 -3.47 -11.24
CA ARG A 381 -3.16 -2.79 -11.73
C ARG A 381 -2.98 -2.36 -13.18
N ASP A 382 -4.07 -2.47 -13.95
CA ASP A 382 -4.18 -1.81 -15.26
C ASP A 382 -4.77 -0.40 -15.11
N LEU A 383 -3.94 0.61 -15.40
CA LEU A 383 -4.35 2.02 -15.34
C LEU A 383 -5.50 2.34 -16.30
N ARG A 384 -5.71 1.55 -17.37
CA ARG A 384 -6.82 1.77 -18.31
C ARG A 384 -8.20 1.57 -17.70
N LYS A 385 -8.31 0.72 -16.67
CA LYS A 385 -9.54 0.49 -15.90
C LYS A 385 -9.66 1.41 -14.69
N THR A 386 -8.65 2.25 -14.44
CA THR A 386 -8.61 3.09 -13.25
C THR A 386 -9.40 4.37 -13.46
N SER A 387 -10.14 4.80 -12.43
CA SER A 387 -10.93 6.03 -12.49
C SER A 387 -10.05 7.28 -12.67
N ASP A 388 -10.61 8.32 -13.27
CA ASP A 388 -9.93 9.60 -13.45
C ASP A 388 -9.45 10.20 -12.12
N SER A 389 -10.30 10.16 -11.08
CA SER A 389 -9.97 10.67 -9.76
C SER A 389 -8.73 9.99 -9.15
N THR A 390 -8.66 8.67 -9.28
CA THR A 390 -7.51 7.89 -8.78
C THR A 390 -6.25 8.20 -9.60
N ILE A 391 -6.35 8.27 -10.92
CA ILE A 391 -5.21 8.61 -11.78
C ILE A 391 -4.67 9.99 -11.44
N ALA A 392 -5.54 10.99 -11.33
CA ALA A 392 -5.16 12.37 -11.01
C ALA A 392 -4.37 12.45 -9.70
N MET A 393 -4.81 11.69 -8.70
CA MET A 393 -4.26 11.72 -7.36
C MET A 393 -2.99 10.88 -7.19
N MET A 394 -2.88 9.72 -7.84
CA MET A 394 -1.83 8.73 -7.54
C MET A 394 -0.85 8.51 -8.68
N PHE A 395 -1.29 8.65 -9.94
CA PHE A 395 -0.56 8.12 -11.09
C PHE A 395 -0.15 9.18 -12.13
N GLN A 396 -0.35 10.46 -11.83
CA GLN A 396 0.23 11.55 -12.62
C GLN A 396 1.76 11.66 -12.41
N VAL A 397 2.50 10.80 -13.09
CA VAL A 397 3.96 10.67 -12.94
C VAL A 397 4.68 11.85 -13.58
N GLY A 398 5.45 12.60 -12.81
CA GLY A 398 6.33 13.64 -13.36
C GLY A 398 7.77 13.20 -13.58
N VAL A 399 8.24 12.15 -12.89
CA VAL A 399 9.57 11.58 -13.07
C VAL A 399 9.56 10.09 -12.73
N PHE A 400 10.41 9.32 -13.40
CA PHE A 400 10.74 7.96 -13.00
C PHE A 400 12.25 7.75 -12.89
N PHE A 401 12.67 6.79 -12.08
CA PHE A 401 14.08 6.50 -11.81
C PHE A 401 14.49 5.16 -12.38
N LEU A 402 15.67 5.13 -13.00
CA LEU A 402 16.35 3.92 -13.45
C LEU A 402 17.80 3.88 -12.91
N PRO A 403 18.38 2.68 -12.74
CA PRO A 403 19.79 2.54 -12.38
C PRO A 403 20.72 3.18 -13.41
N PRO A 404 21.94 3.59 -13.01
CA PRO A 404 23.00 3.97 -13.95
C PRO A 404 23.19 2.95 -15.08
N GLY A 405 23.31 3.44 -16.31
CA GLY A 405 23.49 2.60 -17.50
C GLY A 405 22.20 1.97 -18.05
N ILE A 406 21.05 2.14 -17.40
CA ILE A 406 19.76 1.71 -17.95
C ILE A 406 19.05 2.94 -18.52
N ASN A 407 19.12 3.09 -19.84
CA ASN A 407 18.55 4.25 -20.55
C ASN A 407 17.21 3.85 -21.20
N PRO A 408 16.10 4.55 -20.89
CA PRO A 408 14.81 4.30 -21.49
C PRO A 408 14.76 4.84 -22.94
N PRO A 409 13.90 4.25 -23.80
CA PRO A 409 13.64 4.82 -25.11
C PRO A 409 12.82 6.11 -25.01
N VAL A 410 12.93 6.96 -26.03
CA VAL A 410 12.02 8.08 -26.25
C VAL A 410 10.64 7.54 -26.64
N TRP A 411 9.57 8.28 -26.31
CA TRP A 411 8.18 7.93 -26.65
C TRP A 411 7.89 7.83 -28.14
#